data_AF-A0A7W2X6F0-F1
#
_entry.id   AF-A0A7W2X6F0-F1
#
_cell.length_a   1.000
_cell.length_b   1.000
_cell.length_c   1.000
_cell.angle_alpha   90.00
_cell.angle_beta   90.00
_cell.angle_gamma   90.00
#
_symmetry.space_group_name_H-M   'P 1'
#
loop_
_entity.id
_entity.type
_entity.pdbx_description
1 polymer ?
#
loop_
_entity_poly.entity_id
_entity_poly.type
_entity_poly.pdbx_seq_one_letter_code
_entity_poly.pdbx_strand_id
1 'polypeptide(L)'
;MSNIDKQALREAAEKATPGPWGIARDGNTITSNQSHPVAVITEAFHRMLANGKTGCDAEFIAAANPYAVLALLDELDAKDKQIADLKEAFSIALSAAGIDVPAAAGKGEAS
;
A
#
# COMPACT_ATOMS: atom_id res chain seq x y z
N MET A 1 9.01 -8.29 7.93
CA MET A 1 8.01 -7.28 7.50
C MET A 1 8.54 -6.64 6.23
N SER A 2 7.69 -6.42 5.24
CA SER A 2 8.08 -5.78 3.98
C SER A 2 8.63 -4.39 4.29
N ASN A 3 9.85 -4.09 3.84
CA ASN A 3 10.49 -2.78 4.00
C ASN A 3 9.94 -1.80 2.96
N ILE A 4 8.63 -1.60 2.95
CA ILE A 4 7.98 -0.63 2.08
C ILE A 4 8.08 0.72 2.77
N ASP A 5 8.76 1.66 2.12
CA ASP A 5 8.78 3.06 2.54
C ASP A 5 7.40 3.68 2.27
N LYS A 6 6.56 3.71 3.32
CA LYS A 6 5.20 4.26 3.27
C LYS A 6 5.19 5.74 2.91
N GLN A 7 6.21 6.51 3.33
CA GLN A 7 6.29 7.93 3.06
C GLN A 7 6.64 8.19 1.60
N ALA A 8 7.64 7.48 1.07
CA ALA A 8 7.98 7.55 -0.34
C ALA A 8 6.78 7.11 -1.22
N LEU A 9 6.04 6.08 -0.79
CA LEU A 9 4.84 5.63 -1.50
C LEU A 9 3.72 6.68 -1.46
N ARG A 10 3.50 7.36 -0.34
CA ARG A 10 2.54 8.46 -0.20
C ARG A 10 2.90 9.60 -1.15
N GLU A 11 4.15 10.05 -1.15
CA GLU A 11 4.62 11.11 -2.04
C GLU A 11 4.48 10.74 -3.52
N ALA A 12 4.78 9.49 -3.87
CA ALA A 12 4.62 9.00 -5.23
C ALA A 12 3.14 9.02 -5.65
N ALA A 13 2.23 8.63 -4.76
CA ALA A 13 0.79 8.66 -5.02
C ALA A 13 0.26 10.10 -5.14
N GLU A 14 0.70 11.04 -4.31
CA GLU A 14 0.30 12.46 -4.39
C GLU A 14 0.76 13.14 -5.68
N LYS A 15 1.92 12.75 -6.21
CA LYS A 15 2.47 13.27 -7.48
C LYS A 15 1.85 12.63 -8.72
N ALA A 16 1.27 11.45 -8.58
CA ALA A 16 0.68 10.71 -9.70
C ALA A 16 -0.67 11.30 -10.14
N THR A 17 -1.16 10.88 -11.30
CA THR A 17 -2.46 11.33 -11.81
C THR A 17 -3.57 10.95 -10.83
N PRO A 18 -4.37 11.92 -10.33
CA PRO A 18 -5.44 11.61 -9.39
C PRO A 18 -6.43 10.58 -9.93
N GLY A 19 -6.88 9.70 -9.04
CA GLY A 19 -7.93 8.72 -9.33
C GLY A 19 -9.35 9.31 -9.32
N PRO A 20 -10.39 8.47 -9.49
CA PRO A 20 -10.30 7.05 -9.81
C PRO A 20 -9.80 6.83 -11.24
N TRP A 21 -9.08 5.73 -11.45
CA TRP A 21 -8.70 5.28 -12.79
C TRP A 21 -9.68 4.25 -13.31
N GLY A 22 -9.88 4.21 -14.62
CA GLY A 22 -10.73 3.25 -15.32
C GLY A 22 -10.00 2.55 -16.44
N ILE A 23 -10.65 1.56 -17.04
CA ILE A 23 -10.16 0.85 -18.23
C ILE A 23 -10.98 1.31 -19.44
N ALA A 24 -10.29 1.69 -20.51
CA ALA A 24 -10.95 2.02 -21.77
C ALA A 24 -11.54 0.76 -22.42
N ARG A 25 -12.40 0.96 -23.42
CA ARG A 25 -13.08 -0.15 -24.12
C ARG A 25 -12.15 -1.16 -24.79
N ASP A 26 -10.91 -0.75 -25.06
CA ASP A 26 -9.89 -1.61 -25.64
C ASP A 26 -9.32 -2.65 -24.66
N GLY A 27 -9.62 -2.52 -23.35
CA GLY A 27 -9.16 -3.44 -22.30
C GLY A 27 -7.72 -3.23 -21.85
N ASN A 28 -6.99 -2.30 -22.47
CA ASN A 28 -5.54 -2.19 -22.35
C ASN A 28 -5.07 -0.78 -21.97
N THR A 29 -5.94 0.21 -22.14
CA THR A 29 -5.65 1.62 -21.80
C THR A 29 -6.27 1.97 -20.46
N ILE A 30 -5.43 2.41 -19.54
CA ILE A 30 -5.85 2.97 -18.25
C ILE A 30 -6.14 4.45 -18.45
N THR A 31 -7.31 4.90 -18.03
CA THR A 31 -7.77 6.29 -18.14
C THR A 31 -7.96 6.92 -16.77
N SER A 32 -7.73 8.22 -16.70
CA SER A 32 -8.01 9.03 -15.50
C SER A 32 -9.50 9.35 -15.38
N ASN A 33 -9.88 9.93 -14.25
CA ASN A 33 -11.23 10.47 -14.00
C ASN A 33 -11.70 11.51 -15.03
N GLN A 34 -10.79 12.14 -15.77
CA GLN A 34 -11.08 13.09 -16.86
C GLN A 34 -11.07 12.43 -18.25
N SER A 35 -11.07 11.10 -18.33
CA SER A 35 -11.00 10.33 -19.58
C SER A 35 -9.71 10.55 -20.40
N HIS A 36 -8.67 11.15 -19.81
CA HIS A 36 -7.34 11.22 -20.43
C HIS A 36 -6.59 9.91 -20.20
N PRO A 37 -5.89 9.36 -21.21
CA PRO A 37 -5.08 8.16 -21.05
C PRO A 37 -3.92 8.43 -20.08
N VAL A 38 -3.76 7.54 -19.10
CA VAL A 38 -2.69 7.58 -18.09
C VAL A 38 -1.57 6.63 -18.48
N ALA A 39 -1.93 5.43 -18.93
CA ALA A 39 -0.98 4.43 -19.38
C ALA A 39 -1.65 3.51 -20.41
N VAL A 40 -0.88 3.00 -21.36
CA VAL A 40 -1.33 1.99 -22.33
C VAL A 40 -0.44 0.78 -22.16
N ILE A 41 -1.04 -0.35 -21.82
CA ILE A 41 -0.31 -1.61 -21.72
C ILE A 41 -0.45 -2.36 -23.04
N THR A 42 0.61 -2.30 -23.85
CA THR A 42 0.57 -2.84 -25.21
C THR A 42 0.68 -4.37 -25.21
N GLU A 43 -0.06 -5.00 -26.11
CA GLU A 43 0.07 -6.43 -26.40
C GLU A 43 1.51 -6.85 -26.74
N ALA A 44 2.30 -5.95 -27.33
CA ALA A 44 3.72 -6.21 -27.63
C ALA A 44 4.57 -6.32 -26.35
N PHE A 45 4.34 -5.45 -25.37
CA PHE A 45 4.98 -5.48 -24.05
C PHE A 45 4.59 -6.76 -23.28
N HIS A 46 3.33 -7.16 -23.34
CA HIS A 46 2.85 -8.39 -22.68
C HIS A 46 3.31 -9.69 -23.35
N ARG A 47 3.40 -9.73 -24.69
CA ARG A 47 3.92 -10.92 -25.41
C ARG A 47 5.36 -11.24 -25.04
N MET A 48 6.12 -10.23 -24.62
CA MET A 48 7.52 -10.35 -24.18
C MET A 48 7.66 -10.88 -22.74
N LEU A 49 6.67 -10.66 -21.87
CA LEU A 49 6.75 -10.96 -20.43
C LEU A 49 6.04 -12.26 -20.00
N ALA A 50 5.55 -13.03 -20.96
CA ALA A 50 4.88 -14.33 -20.83
C ALA A 50 3.35 -14.26 -20.66
N ASN A 51 2.67 -15.09 -21.49
CA ASN A 51 1.30 -15.61 -21.38
C ASN A 51 0.05 -14.70 -21.61
N GLY A 52 0.20 -13.45 -22.07
CA GLY A 52 -0.90 -12.76 -22.79
C GLY A 52 -2.13 -12.35 -21.94
N LYS A 53 -1.93 -11.97 -20.67
CA LYS A 53 -3.01 -11.45 -19.79
C LYS A 53 -3.04 -9.93 -19.69
N THR A 54 -3.02 -9.23 -20.82
CA THR A 54 -2.87 -7.77 -20.83
C THR A 54 -3.96 -7.01 -20.06
N GLY A 55 -5.21 -7.47 -20.14
CA GLY A 55 -6.34 -6.84 -19.44
C GLY A 55 -6.25 -6.93 -17.91
N CYS A 56 -5.74 -8.04 -17.37
CA CYS A 56 -5.69 -8.25 -15.92
C CYS A 56 -4.71 -7.29 -15.22
N ASP A 57 -3.57 -7.01 -15.85
CA ASP A 57 -2.59 -6.10 -15.28
C ASP A 57 -3.06 -4.64 -15.37
N ALA A 58 -3.72 -4.28 -16.47
CA ALA A 58 -4.33 -2.97 -16.62
C ALA A 58 -5.40 -2.75 -15.54
N GLU A 59 -6.31 -3.73 -15.37
CA GLU A 59 -7.34 -3.73 -14.32
C GLU A 59 -6.73 -3.60 -12.93
N PHE A 60 -5.68 -4.38 -12.63
CA PHE A 60 -5.01 -4.32 -11.33
C PHE A 60 -4.41 -2.94 -11.07
N ILE A 61 -3.69 -2.36 -12.04
CA ILE A 61 -3.09 -1.02 -11.89
C ILE A 61 -4.17 0.05 -11.75
N ALA A 62 -5.26 -0.04 -12.50
CA ALA A 62 -6.39 0.89 -12.37
C ALA A 62 -7.08 0.78 -11.00
N ALA A 63 -7.18 -0.43 -10.44
CA ALA A 63 -7.68 -0.64 -9.08
C ALA A 63 -6.69 -0.12 -8.02
N ALA A 64 -5.40 -0.36 -8.19
CA ALA A 64 -4.31 0.11 -7.34
C ALA A 64 -3.87 1.56 -7.67
N ASN A 65 -4.82 2.41 -8.07
CA ASN A 65 -4.56 3.80 -8.41
C ASN A 65 -4.11 4.61 -7.19
N PRO A 66 -3.57 5.83 -7.39
CA PRO A 66 -3.06 6.66 -6.30
C PRO A 66 -4.07 6.95 -5.19
N TYR A 67 -5.35 7.09 -5.52
CA TYR A 67 -6.40 7.28 -4.51
C TYR A 67 -6.55 6.05 -3.61
N ALA A 68 -6.59 4.85 -4.20
CA ALA A 68 -6.65 3.61 -3.43
C ALA A 68 -5.41 3.40 -2.56
N VAL A 69 -4.22 3.73 -3.07
CA VAL A 69 -2.96 3.64 -2.30
C VAL A 69 -3.00 4.59 -1.10
N LEU A 70 -3.40 5.85 -1.28
CA LEU A 70 -3.50 6.81 -0.18
C LEU A 70 -4.52 6.37 0.87
N ALA A 71 -5.69 5.89 0.46
CA ALA A 71 -6.70 5.36 1.37
C ALA A 71 -6.19 4.18 2.21
N LEU A 72 -5.48 3.23 1.57
CA LEU A 72 -4.86 2.11 2.28
C LEU A 72 -3.76 2.55 3.25
N LEU A 73 -2.96 3.56 2.87
CA LEU A 73 -1.95 4.13 3.77
C LEU A 73 -2.59 4.81 4.98
N ASP A 74 -3.66 5.59 4.78
CA ASP A 74 -4.41 6.22 5.88
C ASP A 74 -5.01 5.16 6.83
N GLU A 75 -5.59 4.08 6.28
CA GLU A 75 -6.11 2.96 7.08
C GLU A 75 -5.00 2.24 7.87
N LEU A 76 -3.82 2.06 7.28
CA LEU A 76 -2.67 1.46 7.96
C LEU A 76 -2.17 2.35 9.09
N ASP A 77 -2.05 3.66 8.86
CA ASP A 77 -1.61 4.61 9.88
C ASP A 77 -2.61 4.67 11.06
N ALA A 78 -3.91 4.59 10.77
CA ALA A 78 -4.95 4.49 11.80
C ALA A 78 -4.87 3.19 12.61
N LYS A 79 -4.58 2.06 11.96
CA LYS A 79 -4.38 0.77 12.65
C LYS A 79 -3.12 0.75 13.49
N ASP A 80 -2.02 1.32 12.98
CA ASP A 80 -0.76 1.43 13.72
C ASP A 80 -0.96 2.28 15.00
N LYS A 81 -1.73 3.37 14.91
CA LYS A 81 -2.13 4.16 16.08
C LYS A 81 -2.97 3.36 17.07
N GLN A 82 -4.00 2.63 16.62
CA GLN A 82 -4.80 1.77 17.50
C GLN A 82 -3.96 0.70 18.21
N ILE A 83 -2.98 0.12 17.51
CA ILE A 83 -2.06 -0.86 18.11
C ILE A 83 -1.17 -0.19 19.16
N ALA A 84 -0.69 1.02 18.91
CA ALA A 84 0.10 1.78 19.89
C ALA A 84 -0.73 2.09 21.15
N ASP A 85 -1.95 2.61 20.99
CA ASP A 85 -2.86 2.93 22.08
C ASP A 85 -3.21 1.68 22.92
N LEU A 86 -3.46 0.55 22.26
CA LEU A 86 -3.72 -0.73 22.94
C LEU A 86 -2.51 -1.24 23.72
N LYS A 87 -1.30 -1.11 23.15
CA LYS A 87 -0.05 -1.47 23.83
C LYS A 87 0.19 -0.60 25.05
N GLU A 88 -0.05 0.70 24.95
CA GLU A 88 0.06 1.63 26.07
C GLU A 88 -0.93 1.30 27.17
N ALA A 89 -2.21 1.13 26.82
CA ALA A 89 -3.25 0.73 27.77
C ALA A 89 -2.93 -0.60 28.46
N PHE A 90 -2.42 -1.58 27.71
CA PHE A 90 -1.98 -2.86 28.26
C PHE A 90 -0.80 -2.70 29.22
N SER A 91 0.19 -1.88 28.86
CA SER A 91 1.34 -1.58 29.72
C SER A 91 0.91 -0.91 31.03
N ILE A 92 -0.02 0.06 30.95
CA ILE A 92 -0.57 0.74 32.14
C ILE A 92 -1.32 -0.25 33.03
N ALA A 93 -2.16 -1.10 32.45
CA ALA A 93 -2.91 -2.11 33.18
C ALA A 93 -1.99 -3.09 33.90
N LEU A 94 -0.88 -3.48 33.26
CA LEU A 94 0.09 -4.38 33.85
C LEU A 94 0.84 -3.75 35.02
N SER A 95 1.28 -2.50 34.86
CA SER A 95 1.88 -1.72 35.95
C SER A 95 0.91 -1.55 37.13
N ALA A 96 -0.38 -1.30 36.86
CA ALA A 96 -1.41 -1.20 37.89
C ALA A 96 -1.66 -2.54 38.62
N ALA A 97 -1.46 -3.67 37.93
CA ALA A 97 -1.55 -5.00 38.52
C ALA A 97 -0.28 -5.41 39.32
N GLY A 98 0.75 -4.55 39.35
CA GLY A 98 2.03 -4.85 40.03
C GLY A 98 2.84 -5.95 39.34
N ILE A 99 2.55 -6.24 38.07
CA ILE A 99 3.29 -7.21 37.26
C ILE A 99 4.30 -6.40 36.44
N ASP A 100 5.57 -6.42 36.82
CA ASP A 100 6.63 -5.82 36.01
C ASP A 100 6.85 -6.70 34.77
N VAL A 101 6.68 -6.16 33.55
CA VAL A 101 7.20 -6.88 32.36
C VAL A 101 8.73 -6.84 32.48
N PRO A 102 9.44 -7.98 32.48
CA PRO A 102 10.88 -7.92 32.32
C PRO A 102 11.15 -7.24 30.97
N ALA A 103 11.82 -6.08 31.01
CA ALA A 103 12.28 -5.37 29.84
C ALA A 103 12.89 -6.41 28.90
N ALA A 104 12.31 -6.57 27.70
CA ALA A 104 12.74 -7.58 26.75
C ALA A 104 14.23 -7.35 26.50
N ALA A 105 15.06 -8.19 27.13
CA ALA A 105 16.49 -8.14 27.01
C ALA A 105 16.78 -8.29 25.52
N GLY A 106 17.21 -7.19 24.89
CA GLY A 106 17.78 -7.22 23.57
C GLY A 106 18.93 -8.20 23.61
N LYS A 107 18.67 -9.42 23.16
CA LYS A 107 19.74 -10.35 22.82
C LYS A 107 20.48 -9.72 21.65
N GLY A 108 21.58 -9.05 21.99
CA GLY A 108 22.70 -8.95 21.08
C GLY A 108 23.17 -10.36 20.75
N GLU A 109 23.05 -10.73 19.48
CA GLU A 109 23.88 -11.73 18.82
C GLU A 109 24.39 -10.96 17.59
N ALA A 110 25.60 -10.38 17.60
CA ALA A 110 26.92 -11.00 17.53
C ALA A 110 27.15 -11.77 16.21
N SER A 111 28.05 -11.18 15.40
CA SER A 111 28.78 -11.69 14.21
C SER A 111 28.10 -11.56 12.85
#